data_AF-A0A7C4IUW2-F1
#
_entry.id   AF-A0A7C4IUW2-F1
#
_cell.length_a   1.000
_cell.length_b   1.000
_cell.length_c   1.000
_cell.angle_alpha   90.00
_cell.angle_beta   90.00
_cell.angle_gamma   90.00
#
_symmetry.space_group_name_H-M   'P 1'
#
loop_
_entity.id
_entity.type
_entity.pdbx_description
1 polymer ?
#
loop_
_entity_poly.entity_id
_entity_poly.type
_entity_poly.pdbx_seq_one_letter_code
_entity_poly.pdbx_strand_id
1 'polypeptide(L)'
;MSPIPEIRVSRCNEAPVRDRGDYVLYWMTAFRRTRWNFSLQKAVDWANRLGKPLMVFEALRVGYLWASDRFHRFVIDGMADNAEACAKSGVTYYPYLEPSPDADKGLLAALAERACLVVTDDFPAFFLPRMVASASSKIPVYMEKVDSNGLLPMKAADRVFAAAKFFRTFLQKELPLHLSQMPDAEPLKALKSKTSVPRLEPLLDRWPAASLKTLREDPKGLAKFPVNHEVGVVDERGGAEEASKRLKRFLEKKLSRYEENRNHPDEDGTSGLSPYLHFGHLSVHEIFSRLAAKEEWALDHLPKKATGGRNGWWRMSEPAEAFLDELVTWRELGFNMCSRRQDYDLYSSLPAWAQQTLKDHEGDRRRHLYPLEQFEKAQTHDPLWNAAQGQLLQEGRIHNYLRMVWGKKILEWSSSPQEALHIMIELNNKYGLDGRDPNSYTGIMWILGRYDRPWGPERPVFGKIRYMSSENTLRKVRAMEYMEKYKPR
;
A
#
# COMPACT_ATOMS: atom_id res chain seq x y z
N MET A 1 -8.97 -26.45 -0.96
CA MET A 1 -8.23 -25.22 -0.68
C MET A 1 -6.82 -25.45 -1.15
N SER A 2 -6.27 -24.52 -1.93
CA SER A 2 -4.89 -24.65 -2.42
C SER A 2 -3.91 -24.56 -1.24
N PRO A 3 -2.80 -25.30 -1.22
CA PRO A 3 -1.82 -25.18 -0.14
C PRO A 3 -1.18 -23.79 -0.15
N ILE A 4 -1.02 -23.21 1.03
CA ILE A 4 -0.35 -21.89 1.17
C ILE A 4 1.17 -22.11 1.17
N PRO A 5 1.93 -21.39 0.33
CA PRO A 5 3.38 -21.54 0.28
C PRO A 5 4.04 -21.20 1.63
N GLU A 6 4.86 -22.10 2.16
CA GLU A 6 5.52 -21.92 3.46
C GLU A 6 6.40 -20.66 3.51
N ILE A 7 7.00 -20.27 2.39
CA ILE A 7 7.80 -19.05 2.25
C ILE A 7 7.02 -17.76 2.59
N ARG A 8 5.68 -17.80 2.49
CA ARG A 8 4.80 -16.67 2.84
C ARG A 8 4.43 -16.64 4.32
N VAL A 9 4.70 -17.70 5.07
CA VAL A 9 4.31 -17.81 6.49
C VAL A 9 5.52 -17.51 7.39
N SER A 10 5.30 -16.76 8.45
CA SER A 10 6.29 -16.52 9.50
C SER A 10 5.67 -16.70 10.87
N ARG A 11 6.30 -17.53 11.70
CA ARG A 11 6.00 -17.59 13.13
C ARG A 11 6.39 -16.27 13.80
N CYS A 12 5.55 -15.78 14.70
CA CYS A 12 5.75 -14.51 15.43
C CYS A 12 6.15 -14.69 16.89
N ASN A 13 5.89 -15.85 17.49
CA ASN A 13 6.23 -16.16 18.89
C ASN A 13 6.38 -17.67 19.12
N GLU A 14 6.87 -18.05 20.30
CA GLU A 14 7.09 -19.46 20.68
C GLU A 14 5.92 -20.10 21.44
N ALA A 15 4.81 -19.38 21.63
CA ALA A 15 3.64 -19.88 22.34
C ALA A 15 2.97 -21.07 21.59
N PRO A 16 2.27 -21.96 22.32
CA PRO A 16 1.62 -23.12 21.71
C PRO A 16 0.26 -22.76 21.09
N VAL A 17 -0.19 -23.58 20.14
CA VAL A 17 -1.59 -23.60 19.72
C VAL A 17 -2.43 -24.16 20.88
N ARG A 18 -3.59 -23.54 21.18
CA ARG A 18 -4.52 -23.98 22.22
C ARG A 18 -5.73 -24.69 21.62
N ASP A 19 -5.77 -26.01 21.69
CA ASP A 19 -6.90 -26.80 21.14
C ASP A 19 -8.25 -26.50 21.81
N ARG A 20 -8.21 -26.04 23.07
CA ARG A 20 -9.39 -25.67 23.85
C ARG A 20 -9.88 -24.23 23.62
N GLY A 21 -9.22 -23.46 22.74
CA GLY A 21 -9.70 -22.13 22.40
C GLY A 21 -11.08 -22.16 21.73
N ASP A 22 -11.79 -21.04 21.79
CA ASP A 22 -13.15 -20.88 21.29
C ASP A 22 -13.19 -20.75 19.76
N TYR A 23 -12.17 -20.14 19.16
CA TYR A 23 -12.10 -19.80 17.74
C TYR A 23 -10.67 -19.68 17.23
N VAL A 24 -10.49 -19.65 15.90
CA VAL A 24 -9.27 -19.14 15.27
C VAL A 24 -9.46 -17.64 15.00
N LEU A 25 -8.49 -16.83 15.41
CA LEU A 25 -8.55 -15.37 15.24
C LEU A 25 -7.71 -14.95 14.03
N TYR A 26 -8.34 -14.32 13.05
CA TYR A 26 -7.63 -13.55 12.03
C TYR A 26 -7.64 -12.08 12.42
N TRP A 27 -6.48 -11.57 12.82
CA TRP A 27 -6.25 -10.16 13.06
C TRP A 27 -5.86 -9.47 11.75
N MET A 28 -6.87 -8.91 11.07
CA MET A 28 -6.75 -8.24 9.80
C MET A 28 -6.20 -6.81 10.01
N THR A 29 -5.08 -6.48 9.37
CA THR A 29 -4.40 -5.19 9.57
C THR A 29 -4.09 -4.48 8.25
N ALA A 30 -3.52 -5.20 7.28
CA ALA A 30 -3.03 -4.67 6.01
C ALA A 30 -3.81 -5.21 4.81
N PHE A 31 -4.33 -6.44 4.87
CA PHE A 31 -5.04 -7.07 3.75
C PHE A 31 -6.54 -7.04 4.00
N ARG A 32 -7.10 -5.83 3.94
CA ARG A 32 -8.50 -5.51 4.30
C ARG A 32 -9.51 -5.97 3.24
N ARG A 33 -9.50 -7.26 2.94
CA ARG A 33 -10.36 -7.90 1.95
C ARG A 33 -10.58 -9.38 2.28
N THR A 34 -11.70 -9.91 1.79
CA THR A 34 -12.07 -11.33 1.93
C THR A 34 -11.75 -12.20 0.71
N ARG A 35 -11.32 -11.59 -0.41
CA ARG A 35 -10.96 -12.28 -1.66
C ARG A 35 -9.46 -12.25 -1.89
N TRP A 36 -8.92 -13.30 -2.52
CA TRP A 36 -7.50 -13.37 -2.92
C TRP A 36 -6.53 -12.98 -1.79
N ASN A 37 -6.69 -13.61 -0.63
CA ASN A 37 -5.98 -13.26 0.60
C ASN A 37 -5.39 -14.50 1.30
N PHE A 38 -4.06 -14.65 1.25
CA PHE A 38 -3.35 -15.74 1.92
C PHE A 38 -3.50 -15.75 3.45
N SER A 39 -3.53 -14.60 4.13
CA SER A 39 -3.72 -14.55 5.58
C SER A 39 -5.08 -15.11 5.98
N LEU A 40 -6.13 -14.69 5.28
CA LEU A 40 -7.48 -15.20 5.52
C LEU A 40 -7.58 -16.69 5.18
N GLN A 41 -6.98 -17.12 4.06
CA GLN A 41 -6.92 -18.53 3.70
C GLN A 41 -6.23 -19.36 4.77
N LYS A 42 -5.13 -18.85 5.35
CA LYS A 42 -4.41 -19.54 6.43
C LYS A 42 -5.25 -19.66 7.69
N ALA A 43 -6.01 -18.63 8.02
CA ALA A 43 -6.95 -18.68 9.13
C ALA A 43 -8.08 -19.68 8.88
N VAL A 44 -8.58 -19.80 7.65
CA VAL A 44 -9.56 -20.83 7.27
C VAL A 44 -8.95 -22.24 7.36
N ASP A 45 -7.71 -22.44 6.91
CA ASP A 45 -7.00 -23.72 7.05
C ASP A 45 -6.88 -24.15 8.52
N TRP A 46 -6.49 -23.23 9.40
CA TRP A 46 -6.44 -23.49 10.83
C TRP A 46 -7.81 -23.79 11.44
N ALA A 47 -8.83 -23.00 11.08
CA ALA A 47 -10.19 -23.22 11.57
C ALA A 47 -10.71 -24.61 11.16
N ASN A 48 -10.45 -25.01 9.91
CA ASN A 48 -10.79 -26.33 9.39
C ASN A 48 -10.01 -27.46 10.09
N ARG A 49 -8.70 -27.27 10.31
CA ARG A 49 -7.85 -28.26 10.96
C ARG A 49 -8.26 -28.51 12.41
N LEU A 50 -8.62 -27.45 13.13
CA LEU A 50 -9.00 -27.52 14.55
C LEU A 50 -10.49 -27.80 14.76
N GLY A 51 -11.31 -27.77 13.70
CA GLY A 51 -12.77 -27.88 13.81
C GLY A 51 -13.39 -26.71 14.57
N LYS A 52 -12.81 -25.51 14.48
CA LYS A 52 -13.20 -24.31 15.24
C LYS A 52 -13.82 -23.25 14.33
N PRO A 53 -14.70 -22.38 14.87
CA PRO A 53 -15.17 -21.22 14.12
C PRO A 53 -14.02 -20.24 13.84
N LEU A 54 -14.17 -19.48 12.75
CA LEU A 54 -13.27 -18.39 12.39
C LEU A 54 -13.86 -17.05 12.87
N MET A 55 -13.03 -16.24 13.51
CA MET A 55 -13.33 -14.86 13.85
C MET A 55 -12.36 -13.92 13.10
N VAL A 56 -12.89 -12.89 12.45
CA VAL A 56 -12.09 -11.83 11.84
C VAL A 56 -12.19 -10.58 12.70
N PHE A 57 -11.05 -10.09 13.19
CA PHE A 57 -10.94 -8.87 13.95
C PHE A 57 -10.20 -7.81 13.12
N GLU A 58 -10.86 -6.68 12.87
CA GLU A 58 -10.31 -5.56 12.13
C GLU A 58 -10.43 -4.29 12.97
N ALA A 59 -9.28 -3.71 13.33
CA ALA A 59 -9.22 -2.49 14.11
C ALA A 59 -8.75 -1.30 13.27
N LEU A 60 -9.29 -0.12 13.58
CA LEU A 60 -8.82 1.17 13.10
C LEU A 60 -8.50 2.07 14.28
N ARG A 61 -7.24 2.48 14.37
CA ARG A 61 -6.70 3.30 15.46
C ARG A 61 -6.72 4.79 15.10
N VAL A 62 -6.79 5.64 16.10
CA VAL A 62 -6.77 7.11 15.94
C VAL A 62 -5.40 7.70 16.31
N GLY A 63 -4.60 7.01 17.12
CA GLY A 63 -3.36 7.53 17.71
C GLY A 63 -2.10 7.56 16.82
N TYR A 64 -2.21 7.52 15.48
CA TYR A 64 -1.04 7.60 14.59
C TYR A 64 -0.93 8.97 13.91
N LEU A 65 0.30 9.41 13.65
CA LEU A 65 0.64 10.80 13.24
C LEU A 65 -0.27 11.38 12.15
N TRP A 66 -0.56 10.61 11.10
CA TRP A 66 -1.33 11.08 9.95
C TRP A 66 -2.78 10.57 9.95
N ALA A 67 -3.35 10.21 11.10
CA ALA A 67 -4.75 9.84 11.19
C ALA A 67 -5.63 11.04 10.80
N SER A 68 -6.59 10.83 9.91
CA SER A 68 -7.49 11.88 9.42
C SER A 68 -8.84 11.34 8.99
N ASP A 69 -9.81 12.25 8.80
CA ASP A 69 -11.14 11.92 8.25
C ASP A 69 -11.04 11.21 6.91
N ARG A 70 -10.12 11.66 6.04
CA ARG A 70 -9.85 11.03 4.74
C ARG A 70 -9.55 9.54 4.86
N PHE A 71 -8.56 9.17 5.67
CA PHE A 71 -8.15 7.78 5.79
C PHE A 71 -9.18 6.97 6.57
N HIS A 72 -9.80 7.57 7.59
CA HIS A 72 -10.84 6.90 8.37
C HIS A 72 -12.03 6.54 7.50
N ARG A 73 -12.52 7.48 6.69
CA ARG A 73 -13.60 7.21 5.75
C ARG A 73 -13.25 6.07 4.79
N PHE A 74 -12.06 6.14 4.17
CA PHE A 74 -11.64 5.14 3.20
C PHE A 74 -11.54 3.74 3.80
N VAL A 75 -11.01 3.61 5.03
CA VAL A 75 -10.94 2.31 5.72
C VAL A 75 -12.33 1.83 6.17
N ILE A 76 -13.17 2.70 6.73
CA ILE A 76 -14.54 2.36 7.18
C ILE A 76 -15.40 1.85 6.03
N ASP A 77 -15.26 2.43 4.83
CA ASP A 77 -15.94 1.93 3.63
C ASP A 77 -15.56 0.47 3.35
N GLY A 78 -14.27 0.11 3.46
CA GLY A 78 -13.81 -1.27 3.27
C GLY A 78 -14.18 -2.21 4.41
N MET A 79 -14.19 -1.72 5.65
CA MET A 79 -14.70 -2.48 6.79
C MET A 79 -16.17 -2.85 6.59
N ALA A 80 -16.98 -1.97 5.99
CA ALA A 80 -18.38 -2.26 5.69
C ALA A 80 -18.54 -3.36 4.64
N ASP A 81 -17.75 -3.31 3.56
CA ASP A 81 -17.71 -4.39 2.56
C ASP A 81 -17.28 -5.74 3.20
N ASN A 82 -16.28 -5.72 4.11
CA ASN A 82 -15.84 -6.91 4.84
C ASN A 82 -16.94 -7.46 5.76
N ALA A 83 -17.68 -6.59 6.45
CA ALA A 83 -18.80 -6.99 7.31
C ALA A 83 -19.88 -7.73 6.50
N GLU A 84 -20.27 -7.20 5.34
CA GLU A 84 -21.24 -7.85 4.45
C GLU A 84 -20.73 -9.18 3.92
N ALA A 85 -19.47 -9.26 3.49
CA ALA A 85 -18.87 -10.49 2.97
C ALA A 85 -18.74 -11.59 4.05
N CYS A 86 -18.37 -11.22 5.27
CA CYS A 86 -18.29 -12.15 6.40
C CYS A 86 -19.69 -12.63 6.82
N ALA A 87 -20.68 -11.73 6.88
CA ALA A 87 -22.07 -12.09 7.19
C ALA A 87 -22.64 -13.09 6.18
N LYS A 88 -22.44 -12.87 4.87
CA LYS A 88 -22.82 -13.82 3.81
C LYS A 88 -22.15 -15.19 3.94
N SER A 89 -20.97 -15.25 4.55
CA SER A 89 -20.19 -16.48 4.72
C SER A 89 -20.44 -17.19 6.06
N GLY A 90 -21.22 -16.57 6.96
CA GLY A 90 -21.44 -17.05 8.33
C GLY A 90 -20.22 -16.89 9.24
N VAL A 91 -19.35 -15.92 8.96
CA VAL A 91 -18.13 -15.66 9.74
C VAL A 91 -18.36 -14.49 10.68
N THR A 92 -17.95 -14.64 11.94
CA THR A 92 -17.99 -13.54 12.92
C THR A 92 -16.95 -12.50 12.54
N TYR A 93 -17.41 -11.29 12.23
CA TYR A 93 -16.57 -10.13 11.96
C TYR A 93 -16.73 -9.10 13.08
N TYR A 94 -15.60 -8.71 13.67
CA TYR A 94 -15.54 -7.75 14.76
C TYR A 94 -14.79 -6.49 14.30
N PRO A 95 -15.53 -5.48 13.83
CA PRO A 95 -14.97 -4.18 13.51
C PRO A 95 -14.82 -3.34 14.78
N TYR A 96 -13.63 -2.82 15.03
CA TYR A 96 -13.37 -1.91 16.14
C TYR A 96 -12.82 -0.58 15.62
N LEU A 97 -13.45 0.52 16.01
CA LEU A 97 -12.98 1.87 15.74
C LEU A 97 -12.58 2.48 17.08
N GLU A 98 -11.31 2.83 17.22
CA GLU A 98 -10.77 3.35 18.47
C GLU A 98 -11.36 4.74 18.78
N PRO A 99 -12.07 4.93 19.90
CA PRO A 99 -12.71 6.20 20.23
C PRO A 99 -11.72 7.27 20.72
N SER A 100 -10.60 6.86 21.31
CA SER A 100 -9.53 7.73 21.80
C SER A 100 -8.20 6.98 21.81
N PRO A 101 -7.04 7.65 21.75
CA PRO A 101 -5.75 6.98 21.77
C PRO A 101 -5.62 5.96 22.91
N ASP A 102 -5.12 4.77 22.59
CA ASP A 102 -4.92 3.63 23.50
C ASP A 102 -6.20 3.03 24.12
N ALA A 103 -7.39 3.37 23.61
CA ALA A 103 -8.64 2.76 24.07
C ALA A 103 -8.71 1.26 23.70
N ASP A 104 -7.95 0.82 22.69
CA ASP A 104 -7.81 -0.58 22.31
C ASP A 104 -6.86 -1.38 23.24
N LYS A 105 -6.23 -0.74 24.24
CA LYS A 105 -5.20 -1.36 25.07
C LYS A 105 -5.69 -2.62 25.78
N GLY A 106 -5.14 -3.75 25.37
CA GLY A 106 -5.47 -5.08 25.91
C GLY A 106 -6.54 -5.83 25.12
N LEU A 107 -7.20 -5.20 24.15
CA LEU A 107 -8.26 -5.83 23.36
C LEU A 107 -7.76 -7.07 22.61
N LEU A 108 -6.68 -6.94 21.85
CA LEU A 108 -6.11 -8.08 21.10
C LEU A 108 -5.66 -9.21 22.03
N ALA A 109 -5.10 -8.88 23.20
CA ALA A 109 -4.68 -9.89 24.18
C ALA A 109 -5.89 -10.64 24.74
N ALA A 110 -6.96 -9.94 25.08
CA ALA A 110 -8.19 -10.54 25.61
C ALA A 110 -8.91 -11.41 24.55
N LEU A 111 -8.89 -11.02 23.27
CA LEU A 111 -9.33 -11.88 22.18
C LEU A 111 -8.43 -13.12 22.03
N ALA A 112 -7.11 -12.92 22.06
CA ALA A 112 -6.13 -13.99 21.91
C ALA A 112 -6.17 -15.02 23.06
N GLU A 113 -6.49 -14.60 24.29
CA GLU A 113 -6.67 -15.50 25.44
C GLU A 113 -7.74 -16.57 25.21
N ARG A 114 -8.79 -16.21 24.47
CA ARG A 114 -9.89 -17.11 24.08
C ARG A 114 -9.66 -17.81 22.75
N ALA A 115 -8.69 -17.37 21.95
CA ALA A 115 -8.41 -17.96 20.65
C ALA A 115 -7.57 -19.25 20.78
N CYS A 116 -7.65 -20.10 19.76
CA CYS A 116 -6.74 -21.24 19.60
C CYS A 116 -5.34 -20.75 19.17
N LEU A 117 -5.33 -19.77 18.27
CA LEU A 117 -4.16 -19.12 17.70
C LEU A 117 -4.57 -17.82 17.00
N VAL A 118 -3.58 -17.01 16.65
CA VAL A 118 -3.77 -15.76 15.88
C VAL A 118 -3.01 -15.83 14.55
N VAL A 119 -3.72 -15.58 13.45
CA VAL A 119 -3.12 -15.29 12.14
C VAL A 119 -3.21 -13.78 11.89
N THR A 120 -2.17 -13.16 11.35
CA THR A 120 -2.18 -11.74 10.95
C THR A 120 -1.45 -11.51 9.62
N ASP A 121 -1.36 -10.25 9.20
CA ASP A 121 -0.75 -9.84 7.94
C ASP A 121 0.73 -9.49 8.12
N ASP A 122 1.57 -9.91 7.17
CA ASP A 122 2.98 -9.49 7.10
C ASP A 122 3.11 -8.29 6.15
N PHE A 123 3.15 -7.07 6.68
CA PHE A 123 3.38 -5.84 5.92
C PHE A 123 4.66 -5.14 6.40
N PRO A 124 5.60 -4.74 5.52
CA PRO A 124 6.97 -4.44 5.93
C PRO A 124 7.24 -2.99 6.34
N ALA A 125 6.29 -2.08 6.15
CA ALA A 125 6.51 -0.65 6.38
C ALA A 125 5.55 -0.03 7.40
N PHE A 126 5.79 1.25 7.69
CA PHE A 126 5.03 2.04 8.66
C PHE A 126 5.14 1.45 10.09
N PHE A 127 4.12 1.64 10.93
CA PHE A 127 4.15 1.10 12.30
C PHE A 127 3.80 -0.39 12.38
N LEU A 128 3.30 -1.01 11.31
CA LEU A 128 2.71 -2.35 11.34
C LEU A 128 3.68 -3.44 11.81
N PRO A 129 4.95 -3.52 11.34
CA PRO A 129 5.91 -4.48 11.87
C PRO A 129 6.12 -4.38 13.38
N ARG A 130 6.24 -3.14 13.90
CA ARG A 130 6.42 -2.87 15.33
C ARG A 130 5.19 -3.24 16.14
N MET A 131 4.00 -2.99 15.58
CA MET A 131 2.72 -3.36 16.19
C MET A 131 2.58 -4.88 16.31
N VAL A 132 2.90 -5.63 15.24
CA VAL A 132 2.87 -7.10 15.25
C VAL A 132 3.89 -7.67 16.23
N ALA A 133 5.13 -7.16 16.26
CA ALA A 133 6.15 -7.60 17.21
C ALA A 133 5.78 -7.32 18.67
N SER A 134 5.21 -6.14 18.96
CA SER A 134 4.71 -5.79 20.29
C SER A 134 3.56 -6.72 20.72
N ALA A 135 2.62 -7.00 19.82
CA ALA A 135 1.51 -7.92 20.08
C ALA A 135 2.00 -9.35 20.34
N SER A 136 2.89 -9.87 19.48
CA SER A 136 3.36 -11.27 19.58
C SER A 136 4.08 -11.59 20.89
N SER A 137 4.73 -10.59 21.50
CA SER A 137 5.39 -10.70 22.80
C SER A 137 4.43 -10.75 24.00
N LYS A 138 3.16 -10.37 23.81
CA LYS A 138 2.18 -10.19 24.90
C LYS A 138 1.05 -11.22 24.89
N ILE A 139 0.77 -11.83 23.74
CA ILE A 139 -0.34 -12.78 23.62
C ILE A 139 0.10 -14.20 24.01
N PRO A 140 -0.76 -14.99 24.67
CA PRO A 140 -0.33 -16.24 25.29
C PRO A 140 -0.60 -17.48 24.42
N VAL A 141 -0.79 -17.27 23.11
CA VAL A 141 -1.12 -18.29 22.09
C VAL A 141 -0.20 -18.16 20.88
N TYR A 142 -0.06 -19.25 20.14
CA TYR A 142 0.66 -19.26 18.88
C TYR A 142 0.17 -18.14 17.96
N MET A 143 1.12 -17.42 17.38
CA MET A 143 0.86 -16.36 16.42
C MET A 143 1.75 -16.51 15.19
N GLU A 144 1.15 -16.32 14.02
CA GLU A 144 1.86 -16.24 12.76
C GLU A 144 1.36 -15.07 11.91
N LYS A 145 2.24 -14.57 11.05
CA LYS A 145 1.94 -13.57 10.04
C LYS A 145 2.15 -14.16 8.65
N VAL A 146 1.33 -13.74 7.70
CA VAL A 146 1.30 -14.28 6.34
C VAL A 146 1.48 -13.16 5.33
N ASP A 147 2.32 -13.38 4.32
CA ASP A 147 2.56 -12.43 3.22
C ASP A 147 1.53 -12.61 2.09
N SER A 148 0.71 -11.58 1.89
CA SER A 148 -0.29 -11.48 0.83
C SER A 148 -0.13 -10.17 0.02
N ASN A 149 1.09 -9.62 -0.02
CA ASN A 149 1.37 -8.29 -0.58
C ASN A 149 1.42 -8.26 -2.12
N GLY A 150 2.03 -9.27 -2.74
CA GLY A 150 2.38 -9.30 -4.16
C GLY A 150 2.57 -10.71 -4.69
N LEU A 151 2.86 -10.80 -6.00
CA LEU A 151 3.06 -12.08 -6.67
C LEU A 151 4.34 -12.76 -6.19
N LEU A 152 5.41 -11.99 -5.97
CA LEU A 152 6.64 -12.49 -5.35
C LEU A 152 6.51 -12.49 -3.82
N PRO A 153 6.79 -13.62 -3.14
CA PRO A 153 6.94 -13.61 -1.68
C PRO A 153 8.06 -12.67 -1.24
N MET A 154 7.84 -11.83 -0.24
CA MET A 154 8.84 -10.88 0.27
C MET A 154 10.13 -11.57 0.72
N LYS A 155 10.03 -12.81 1.21
CA LYS A 155 11.18 -13.62 1.65
C LYS A 155 11.97 -14.27 0.50
N ALA A 156 11.45 -14.27 -0.73
CA ALA A 156 12.15 -14.88 -1.87
C ALA A 156 13.47 -14.14 -2.19
N ALA A 157 13.53 -12.83 -1.92
CA ALA A 157 14.76 -12.05 -2.04
C ALA A 157 15.50 -11.95 -0.69
N ASP A 158 16.76 -12.38 -0.67
CA ASP A 158 17.65 -12.33 0.49
C ASP A 158 18.40 -10.99 0.63
N ARG A 159 18.32 -10.12 -0.39
CA ARG A 159 19.04 -8.85 -0.47
C ARG A 159 18.19 -7.72 -1.06
N VAL A 160 18.67 -6.50 -0.87
CA VAL A 160 18.18 -5.32 -1.61
C VAL A 160 18.86 -5.19 -2.98
N PHE A 161 18.17 -4.59 -3.94
CA PHE A 161 18.71 -4.38 -5.29
C PHE A 161 19.05 -2.91 -5.52
N ALA A 162 20.17 -2.65 -6.21
CA ALA A 162 20.62 -1.28 -6.48
C ALA A 162 19.77 -0.55 -7.54
N ALA A 163 19.08 -1.28 -8.43
CA ALA A 163 18.26 -0.72 -9.50
C ALA A 163 17.19 -1.71 -9.99
N ALA A 164 16.12 -1.18 -10.58
CA ALA A 164 15.02 -1.98 -11.12
C ALA A 164 15.47 -2.99 -12.19
N LYS A 165 16.51 -2.70 -12.98
CA LYS A 165 17.06 -3.67 -13.95
C LYS A 165 17.54 -4.96 -13.27
N PHE A 166 18.29 -4.83 -12.17
CA PHE A 166 18.83 -5.98 -11.44
C PHE A 166 17.73 -6.75 -10.71
N PHE A 167 16.78 -6.03 -10.12
CA PHE A 167 15.60 -6.64 -9.52
C PHE A 167 14.78 -7.40 -10.56
N ARG A 168 14.53 -6.81 -11.74
CA ARG A 168 13.79 -7.46 -12.82
C ARG A 168 14.46 -8.74 -13.30
N THR A 169 15.79 -8.76 -13.44
CA THR A 169 16.51 -9.99 -13.79
C THR A 169 16.33 -11.08 -12.74
N PHE A 170 16.33 -10.73 -11.46
CA PHE A 170 16.05 -11.67 -10.37
C PHE A 170 14.59 -12.14 -10.41
N LEU A 171 13.65 -11.20 -10.46
CA LEU A 171 12.21 -11.43 -10.50
C LEU A 171 11.82 -12.36 -11.65
N GLN A 172 12.36 -12.16 -12.85
CA GLN A 172 12.09 -13.02 -14.01
C GLN A 172 12.61 -14.46 -13.87
N LYS A 173 13.56 -14.72 -12.96
CA LYS A 173 14.03 -16.08 -12.65
C LYS A 173 13.22 -16.72 -11.54
N GLU A 174 12.88 -15.93 -10.52
CA GLU A 174 12.28 -16.40 -9.28
C GLU A 174 10.75 -16.49 -9.37
N LEU A 175 10.10 -15.48 -9.93
CA LEU A 175 8.65 -15.35 -9.99
C LEU A 175 7.92 -16.56 -10.63
N PRO A 176 8.44 -17.21 -11.70
CA PRO A 176 7.81 -18.42 -12.25
C PRO A 176 7.55 -19.54 -11.24
N LEU A 177 8.38 -19.66 -10.18
CA LEU A 177 8.20 -20.65 -9.12
C LEU A 177 6.97 -20.37 -8.25
N HIS A 178 6.50 -19.13 -8.24
CA HIS A 178 5.44 -18.63 -7.36
C HIS A 178 4.14 -18.33 -8.11
N LEU A 179 4.16 -18.15 -9.44
CA LEU A 179 2.98 -17.75 -10.22
C LEU A 179 1.86 -18.78 -10.24
N SER A 180 2.15 -20.07 -10.05
CA SER A 180 1.13 -21.12 -9.91
C SER A 180 0.52 -21.17 -8.51
N GLN A 181 1.14 -20.48 -7.53
CA GLN A 181 0.75 -20.50 -6.13
C GLN A 181 0.07 -19.17 -5.77
N MET A 182 -1.22 -19.08 -6.10
CA MET A 182 -2.06 -17.93 -5.79
C MET A 182 -2.99 -18.23 -4.59
N PRO A 183 -3.44 -17.21 -3.85
CA PRO A 183 -4.49 -17.44 -2.87
C PRO A 183 -5.79 -17.81 -3.60
N ASP A 184 -6.62 -18.62 -2.97
CA ASP A 184 -7.95 -18.94 -3.47
C ASP A 184 -8.73 -17.62 -3.67
N ALA A 185 -9.49 -17.52 -4.77
CA ALA A 185 -10.25 -16.32 -5.09
C ALA A 185 -11.24 -15.95 -3.97
N GLU A 186 -11.83 -16.96 -3.33
CA GLU A 186 -12.82 -16.81 -2.26
C GLU A 186 -12.52 -17.80 -1.10
N PRO A 187 -11.51 -17.52 -0.24
CA PRO A 187 -11.06 -18.45 0.80
C PRO A 187 -12.17 -18.88 1.77
N LEU A 188 -13.13 -17.99 2.08
CA LEU A 188 -14.25 -18.27 2.98
C LEU A 188 -15.19 -19.38 2.49
N LYS A 189 -15.24 -19.65 1.17
CA LYS A 189 -16.08 -20.74 0.63
C LYS A 189 -15.64 -22.12 1.13
N ALA A 190 -14.38 -22.27 1.50
CA ALA A 190 -13.83 -23.54 1.98
C ALA A 190 -13.83 -23.66 3.51
N LEU A 191 -14.40 -22.69 4.25
CA LEU A 191 -14.62 -22.81 5.69
C LEU A 191 -15.71 -23.85 5.99
N LYS A 192 -15.33 -24.93 6.67
CA LYS A 192 -16.19 -26.08 6.99
C LYS A 192 -17.08 -25.82 8.20
N SER A 193 -16.53 -25.25 9.27
CA SER A 193 -17.30 -24.94 10.47
C SER A 193 -18.24 -23.77 10.22
N LYS A 194 -19.52 -23.98 10.51
CA LYS A 194 -20.56 -22.93 10.52
C LYS A 194 -21.04 -22.59 11.93
N THR A 195 -20.33 -23.09 12.94
CA THR A 195 -20.61 -22.77 14.34
C THR A 195 -20.33 -21.28 14.56
N SER A 196 -21.19 -20.62 15.34
CA SER A 196 -20.95 -19.24 15.74
C SER A 196 -19.84 -19.17 16.80
N VAL A 197 -19.05 -18.10 16.74
CA VAL A 197 -18.14 -17.76 17.84
C VAL A 197 -18.97 -17.57 19.13
N PRO A 198 -18.52 -18.10 20.28
CA PRO A 198 -19.20 -17.86 21.55
C PRO A 198 -19.33 -16.37 21.84
N ARG A 199 -20.39 -16.04 22.57
CA ARG A 199 -20.71 -14.71 23.08
C ARG A 199 -19.50 -13.99 23.69
N LEU A 200 -19.31 -12.73 23.29
CA LEU A 200 -18.18 -11.86 23.64
C LEU A 200 -18.56 -10.78 24.68
N GLU A 201 -19.74 -10.86 25.28
CA GLU A 201 -20.42 -9.79 26.00
C GLU A 201 -19.56 -9.04 27.05
N PRO A 202 -18.73 -9.67 27.91
CA PRO A 202 -17.84 -8.89 28.80
C PRO A 202 -16.78 -8.06 28.05
N LEU A 203 -16.35 -8.52 26.88
CA LEU A 203 -15.40 -7.80 26.02
C LEU A 203 -16.10 -6.67 25.26
N LEU A 204 -17.31 -6.91 24.76
CA LEU A 204 -18.06 -5.93 23.98
C LEU A 204 -18.57 -4.77 24.83
N ASP A 205 -18.81 -4.97 26.13
CA ASP A 205 -19.13 -3.89 27.06
C ASP A 205 -17.97 -2.89 27.20
N ARG A 206 -16.72 -3.39 27.19
CA ARG A 206 -15.52 -2.55 27.28
C ARG A 206 -15.07 -2.03 25.92
N TRP A 207 -15.20 -2.84 24.87
CA TRP A 207 -14.75 -2.55 23.52
C TRP A 207 -15.90 -2.83 22.53
N PRO A 208 -16.87 -1.90 22.39
CA PRO A 208 -18.02 -2.14 21.54
C PRO A 208 -17.61 -2.29 20.07
N ALA A 209 -18.29 -3.17 19.35
CA ALA A 209 -18.17 -3.27 17.90
C ALA A 209 -18.72 -1.99 17.23
N ALA A 210 -18.08 -1.58 16.14
CA ALA A 210 -18.44 -0.37 15.43
C ALA A 210 -19.69 -0.55 14.54
N SER A 211 -20.58 0.44 14.57
CA SER A 211 -21.69 0.54 13.61
C SER A 211 -21.20 1.16 12.29
N LEU A 212 -20.76 0.30 11.37
CA LEU A 212 -20.13 0.72 10.11
C LEU A 212 -21.11 1.36 9.13
N LYS A 213 -22.35 0.86 9.04
CA LYS A 213 -23.35 1.35 8.07
C LYS A 213 -23.64 2.85 8.28
N THR A 214 -23.87 3.24 9.54
CA THR A 214 -24.12 4.65 9.91
C THR A 214 -22.95 5.55 9.53
N LEU A 215 -21.71 5.13 9.79
CA LEU A 215 -20.49 5.91 9.49
C LEU A 215 -20.17 5.96 7.99
N ARG A 216 -20.55 4.93 7.23
CA ARG A 216 -20.44 4.87 5.77
C ARG A 216 -21.39 5.85 5.08
N GLU A 217 -22.55 6.14 5.69
CA GLU A 217 -23.59 7.00 5.12
C GLU A 217 -23.40 8.47 5.56
N ASP A 218 -22.99 8.74 6.80
CA ASP A 218 -22.85 10.09 7.34
C ASP A 218 -21.40 10.45 7.72
N PRO A 219 -20.71 11.29 6.91
CA PRO A 219 -19.37 11.78 7.23
C PRO A 219 -19.28 12.55 8.56
N LYS A 220 -20.37 13.16 9.05
CA LYS A 220 -20.36 13.87 10.35
C LYS A 220 -20.10 12.92 11.51
N GLY A 221 -20.39 11.63 11.33
CA GLY A 221 -20.06 10.60 12.30
C GLY A 221 -18.56 10.44 12.58
N LEU A 222 -17.69 11.01 11.73
CA LEU A 222 -16.23 11.02 11.93
C LEU A 222 -15.77 12.07 12.95
N ALA A 223 -16.54 13.14 13.15
CA ALA A 223 -16.18 14.27 14.03
C ALA A 223 -16.01 13.88 15.52
N LYS A 224 -16.42 12.66 15.89
CA LYS A 224 -16.24 12.11 17.25
C LYS A 224 -14.87 11.46 17.47
N PHE A 225 -14.12 11.17 16.41
CA PHE A 225 -12.80 10.55 16.51
C PHE A 225 -11.73 11.63 16.59
N PRO A 226 -10.74 11.52 17.49
CA PRO A 226 -9.69 12.52 17.64
C PRO A 226 -8.61 12.35 16.55
N VAL A 227 -8.98 12.69 15.32
CA VAL A 227 -8.12 12.60 14.13
C VAL A 227 -7.98 13.98 13.50
N ASN A 228 -7.08 14.13 12.53
CA ASN A 228 -6.95 15.39 11.81
C ASN A 228 -8.19 15.63 10.92
N HIS A 229 -9.02 16.59 11.32
CA HIS A 229 -10.22 17.02 10.59
C HIS A 229 -9.94 18.10 9.52
N GLU A 230 -8.74 18.68 9.48
CA GLU A 230 -8.33 19.59 8.40
C GLU A 230 -8.07 18.81 7.10
N VAL A 231 -7.66 17.55 7.21
CA VAL A 231 -7.55 16.62 6.08
C VAL A 231 -8.90 15.93 5.86
N GLY A 232 -9.79 16.66 5.19
CA GLY A 232 -11.15 16.21 4.90
C GLY A 232 -11.25 15.01 3.97
N VAL A 233 -12.43 14.39 4.00
CA VAL A 233 -12.84 13.30 3.09
C VAL A 233 -12.76 13.73 1.63
N VAL A 234 -12.56 12.75 0.75
CA VAL A 234 -12.54 12.94 -0.71
C VAL A 234 -13.62 12.07 -1.36
N ASP A 235 -13.94 12.34 -2.62
CA ASP A 235 -14.96 11.59 -3.36
C ASP A 235 -14.61 10.11 -3.55
N GLU A 236 -13.31 9.78 -3.57
CA GLU A 236 -12.84 8.40 -3.71
C GLU A 236 -13.27 7.57 -2.48
N ARG A 237 -14.09 6.55 -2.73
CA ARG A 237 -14.61 5.62 -1.71
C ARG A 237 -13.69 4.42 -1.56
N GLY A 238 -13.58 3.90 -0.34
CA GLY A 238 -12.82 2.69 -0.08
C GLY A 238 -13.62 1.40 -0.32
N GLY A 239 -12.97 0.28 -0.01
CA GLY A 239 -13.56 -1.06 -0.06
C GLY A 239 -13.28 -1.87 -1.31
N ALA A 240 -13.47 -3.18 -1.17
CA ALA A 240 -13.15 -4.17 -2.19
C ALA A 240 -14.12 -4.12 -3.38
N GLU A 241 -15.35 -3.65 -3.17
CA GLU A 241 -16.34 -3.54 -4.24
C GLU A 241 -16.02 -2.35 -5.17
N GLU A 242 -15.69 -1.18 -4.63
CA GLU A 242 -15.23 -0.05 -5.45
C GLU A 242 -13.89 -0.35 -6.15
N ALA A 243 -12.97 -1.04 -5.46
CA ALA A 243 -11.73 -1.49 -6.07
C ALA A 243 -11.96 -2.40 -7.29
N SER A 244 -12.90 -3.35 -7.18
CA SER A 244 -13.24 -4.27 -8.27
C SER A 244 -13.87 -3.54 -9.46
N LYS A 245 -14.75 -2.55 -9.22
CA LYS A 245 -15.31 -1.68 -10.27
C LYS A 245 -14.22 -0.88 -10.98
N ARG A 246 -13.28 -0.30 -10.22
CA ARG A 246 -12.14 0.46 -10.75
C ARG A 246 -11.25 -0.43 -11.62
N LEU A 247 -10.91 -1.63 -11.15
CA LEU A 247 -10.12 -2.61 -11.90
C LEU A 247 -10.82 -3.00 -13.21
N LYS A 248 -12.12 -3.33 -13.15
CA LYS A 248 -12.91 -3.67 -14.34
C LYS A 248 -12.85 -2.55 -15.38
N ARG A 249 -13.13 -1.30 -14.96
CA ARG A 249 -13.07 -0.13 -15.84
C ARG A 249 -11.68 0.06 -16.45
N PHE A 250 -10.62 -0.12 -15.67
CA PHE A 250 -9.25 -0.01 -16.17
C PHE A 250 -8.99 -1.05 -17.27
N LEU A 251 -9.23 -2.34 -17.00
CA LEU A 251 -9.00 -3.42 -17.94
C LEU A 251 -9.85 -3.30 -19.22
N GLU A 252 -11.09 -2.82 -19.11
CA GLU A 252 -12.02 -2.72 -20.25
C GLU A 252 -11.84 -1.45 -21.09
N LYS A 253 -11.48 -0.32 -20.45
CA LYS A 253 -11.58 1.01 -21.10
C LYS A 253 -10.25 1.75 -21.21
N LYS A 254 -9.25 1.43 -20.39
CA LYS A 254 -8.02 2.23 -20.28
C LYS A 254 -6.75 1.45 -20.62
N LEU A 255 -6.70 0.15 -20.34
CA LEU A 255 -5.50 -0.67 -20.48
C LEU A 255 -4.89 -0.55 -21.89
N SER A 256 -5.69 -0.61 -22.95
CA SER A 256 -5.20 -0.59 -24.34
C SER A 256 -4.40 0.65 -24.71
N ARG A 257 -4.60 1.77 -23.99
CA ARG A 257 -3.85 3.02 -24.17
C ARG A 257 -2.97 3.35 -22.97
N TYR A 258 -2.77 2.40 -22.04
CA TYR A 258 -2.05 2.67 -20.81
C TYR A 258 -0.62 3.17 -21.08
N GLU A 259 0.14 2.51 -21.95
CA GLU A 259 1.53 2.91 -22.22
C GLU A 259 1.61 4.32 -22.84
N GLU A 260 0.70 4.64 -23.76
CA GLU A 260 0.61 5.96 -24.41
C GLU A 260 0.16 7.04 -23.41
N ASN A 261 -0.86 6.79 -22.61
CA ASN A 261 -1.55 7.82 -21.82
C ASN A 261 -1.04 7.96 -20.38
N ARG A 262 -0.32 6.98 -19.81
CA ARG A 262 0.07 7.00 -18.38
C ARG A 262 0.93 8.18 -17.93
N ASN A 263 1.57 8.86 -18.88
CA ASN A 263 2.40 10.02 -18.62
C ASN A 263 1.69 11.36 -18.86
N HIS A 264 0.45 11.37 -19.35
CA HIS A 264 -0.30 12.57 -19.72
C HIS A 264 -1.39 12.88 -18.68
N PRO A 265 -1.18 13.87 -17.79
CA PRO A 265 -2.15 14.24 -16.75
C PRO A 265 -3.58 14.51 -17.24
N ASP A 266 -3.76 15.05 -18.44
CA ASP A 266 -5.07 15.35 -19.03
C ASP A 266 -5.86 14.08 -19.43
N GLU A 267 -5.19 12.94 -19.64
CA GLU A 267 -5.82 11.73 -20.23
C GLU A 267 -6.45 10.77 -19.20
N ASP A 268 -6.23 11.00 -17.90
CA ASP A 268 -6.56 10.05 -16.81
C ASP A 268 -6.22 8.58 -17.17
N GLY A 269 -5.09 8.35 -17.85
CA GLY A 269 -4.75 7.05 -18.45
C GLY A 269 -4.37 5.94 -17.47
N THR A 270 -4.19 6.27 -16.19
CA THR A 270 -3.73 5.32 -15.16
C THR A 270 -4.85 4.47 -14.57
N SER A 271 -4.49 3.40 -13.85
CA SER A 271 -5.47 2.48 -13.24
C SER A 271 -6.24 3.09 -12.08
N GLY A 272 -5.63 4.04 -11.34
CA GLY A 272 -6.19 4.58 -10.10
C GLY A 272 -6.32 3.55 -8.96
N LEU A 273 -5.54 2.46 -9.01
CA LEU A 273 -5.64 1.35 -8.05
C LEU A 273 -4.77 1.50 -6.80
N SER A 274 -3.87 2.49 -6.75
CA SER A 274 -2.90 2.61 -5.64
C SER A 274 -3.55 2.78 -4.26
N PRO A 275 -4.64 3.53 -4.05
CA PRO A 275 -5.32 3.58 -2.74
C PRO A 275 -5.82 2.20 -2.28
N TYR A 276 -6.41 1.44 -3.21
CA TYR A 276 -6.98 0.13 -2.93
C TYR A 276 -5.91 -0.95 -2.70
N LEU A 277 -4.78 -0.85 -3.40
CA LEU A 277 -3.61 -1.70 -3.16
C LEU A 277 -2.93 -1.37 -1.83
N HIS A 278 -2.87 -0.09 -1.44
CA HIS A 278 -2.27 0.36 -0.19
C HIS A 278 -3.06 -0.14 1.04
N PHE A 279 -4.37 0.10 1.07
CA PHE A 279 -5.22 -0.36 2.17
C PHE A 279 -5.61 -1.85 2.05
N GLY A 280 -5.13 -2.54 1.02
CA GLY A 280 -5.35 -3.97 0.82
C GLY A 280 -6.78 -4.37 0.46
N HIS A 281 -7.60 -3.42 0.00
CA HIS A 281 -8.94 -3.64 -0.55
C HIS A 281 -8.91 -4.44 -1.87
N LEU A 282 -7.77 -4.44 -2.57
CA LEU A 282 -7.57 -5.19 -3.82
C LEU A 282 -6.28 -6.02 -3.76
N SER A 283 -6.34 -7.25 -4.28
CA SER A 283 -5.16 -8.12 -4.36
C SER A 283 -4.41 -7.93 -5.67
N VAL A 284 -3.08 -7.92 -5.62
CA VAL A 284 -2.25 -8.01 -6.83
C VAL A 284 -2.51 -9.32 -7.59
N HIS A 285 -2.80 -10.42 -6.87
CA HIS A 285 -3.16 -11.71 -7.48
C HIS A 285 -4.47 -11.62 -8.27
N GLU A 286 -5.47 -10.88 -7.76
CA GLU A 286 -6.73 -10.64 -8.46
C GLU A 286 -6.52 -9.83 -9.74
N ILE A 287 -5.72 -8.75 -9.65
CA ILE A 287 -5.38 -7.92 -10.80
C ILE A 287 -4.67 -8.76 -11.87
N PHE A 288 -3.63 -9.50 -11.47
CA PHE A 288 -2.86 -10.35 -12.37
C PHE A 288 -3.73 -11.45 -13.00
N SER A 289 -4.54 -12.15 -12.21
CA SER A 289 -5.43 -13.20 -12.72
C SER A 289 -6.42 -12.65 -13.77
N ARG A 290 -7.04 -11.50 -13.50
CA ARG A 290 -7.97 -10.87 -14.46
C ARG A 290 -7.27 -10.34 -15.71
N LEU A 291 -6.07 -9.78 -15.56
CA LEU A 291 -5.26 -9.35 -16.70
C LEU A 291 -4.81 -10.53 -17.55
N ALA A 292 -4.28 -11.59 -16.93
CA ALA A 292 -3.86 -12.80 -17.62
C ALA A 292 -5.01 -13.45 -18.39
N ALA A 293 -6.21 -13.51 -17.80
CA ALA A 293 -7.39 -13.99 -18.50
C ALA A 293 -7.76 -13.11 -19.71
N LYS A 294 -7.66 -11.78 -19.59
CA LYS A 294 -7.94 -10.84 -20.67
C LYS A 294 -6.92 -10.94 -21.82
N GLU A 295 -5.65 -11.16 -21.49
CA GLU A 295 -4.55 -11.30 -22.45
C GLU A 295 -4.40 -12.75 -22.95
N GLU A 296 -5.33 -13.65 -22.62
CA GLU A 296 -5.30 -15.08 -22.96
C GLU A 296 -3.96 -15.75 -22.60
N TRP A 297 -3.40 -15.33 -21.47
CA TRP A 297 -2.05 -15.67 -21.06
C TRP A 297 -2.00 -16.92 -20.18
N ALA A 298 -0.98 -17.74 -20.40
CA ALA A 298 -0.64 -18.90 -19.58
C ALA A 298 0.85 -18.91 -19.19
N LEU A 299 1.18 -19.63 -18.12
CA LEU A 299 2.52 -19.65 -17.52
C LEU A 299 3.62 -20.15 -18.48
N ASP A 300 3.27 -21.06 -19.38
CA ASP A 300 4.16 -21.63 -20.40
C ASP A 300 4.52 -20.64 -21.52
N HIS A 301 3.84 -19.49 -21.60
CA HIS A 301 4.25 -18.39 -22.47
C HIS A 301 5.58 -17.74 -22.02
N LEU A 302 5.97 -17.90 -20.75
CA LEU A 302 7.20 -17.30 -20.24
C LEU A 302 8.44 -17.91 -20.91
N PRO A 303 9.41 -17.07 -21.34
CA PRO A 303 10.67 -17.57 -21.86
C PRO A 303 11.52 -18.15 -20.73
N LYS A 304 12.28 -19.22 -21.03
CA LYS A 304 13.21 -19.85 -20.08
C LYS A 304 14.33 -18.91 -19.59
N LYS A 305 14.63 -17.85 -20.34
CA LYS A 305 15.74 -16.93 -20.05
C LYS A 305 15.21 -15.60 -19.54
N ALA A 306 15.65 -15.22 -18.33
CA ALA A 306 15.48 -13.86 -17.83
C ALA A 306 16.33 -12.88 -18.64
N THR A 307 15.73 -11.78 -19.08
CA THR A 307 16.38 -10.72 -19.89
C THR A 307 16.66 -9.46 -19.07
N GLY A 308 15.93 -9.25 -17.97
CA GLY A 308 15.92 -7.99 -17.22
C GLY A 308 15.27 -6.82 -17.99
N GLY A 309 14.74 -7.09 -19.18
CA GLY A 309 14.01 -6.13 -20.01
C GLY A 309 12.59 -5.91 -19.50
N ARG A 310 12.08 -4.70 -19.68
CA ARG A 310 10.72 -4.29 -19.25
C ARG A 310 9.62 -4.99 -20.02
N ASN A 311 9.91 -5.35 -21.28
CA ASN A 311 8.96 -5.88 -22.23
C ASN A 311 9.45 -7.23 -22.81
N GLY A 312 8.52 -8.02 -23.32
CA GLY A 312 8.72 -9.28 -24.02
C GLY A 312 8.93 -10.50 -23.12
N TRP A 313 9.01 -10.34 -21.80
CA TRP A 313 9.13 -11.48 -20.88
C TRP A 313 7.76 -12.09 -20.59
N TRP A 314 6.74 -11.27 -20.38
CA TRP A 314 5.40 -11.78 -20.16
C TRP A 314 4.78 -12.34 -21.44
N ARG A 315 5.16 -11.85 -22.63
CA ARG A 315 4.51 -12.19 -23.91
C ARG A 315 3.03 -11.78 -23.93
N MET A 316 2.73 -10.66 -23.28
CA MET A 316 1.42 -9.99 -23.35
C MET A 316 1.51 -8.78 -24.29
N SER A 317 0.40 -8.07 -24.49
CA SER A 317 0.43 -6.80 -25.21
C SER A 317 1.34 -5.76 -24.53
N GLU A 318 1.87 -4.81 -25.31
CA GLU A 318 2.74 -3.74 -24.80
C GLU A 318 2.11 -2.94 -23.64
N PRO A 319 0.83 -2.53 -23.69
CA PRO A 319 0.21 -1.84 -22.56
C PRO A 319 0.07 -2.71 -21.31
N ALA A 320 -0.14 -4.02 -21.46
CA ALA A 320 -0.18 -4.96 -20.34
C ALA A 320 1.21 -5.15 -19.71
N GLU A 321 2.27 -5.31 -20.51
CA GLU A 321 3.64 -5.43 -19.99
C GLU A 321 4.10 -4.13 -19.31
N ALA A 322 3.75 -2.96 -19.87
CA ALA A 322 4.00 -1.67 -19.23
C ALA A 322 3.32 -1.56 -17.87
N PHE A 323 2.07 -2.01 -17.76
CA PHE A 323 1.34 -2.02 -16.49
C PHE A 323 1.94 -3.03 -15.49
N LEU A 324 2.37 -4.20 -15.95
CA LEU A 324 3.04 -5.20 -15.12
C LEU A 324 4.43 -4.76 -14.64
N ASP A 325 5.16 -3.95 -15.42
CA ASP A 325 6.42 -3.38 -14.94
C ASP A 325 6.19 -2.48 -13.72
N GLU A 326 5.10 -1.69 -13.70
CA GLU A 326 4.74 -0.90 -12.53
C GLU A 326 4.18 -1.76 -11.38
N LEU A 327 3.20 -2.63 -11.68
CA LEU A 327 2.47 -3.42 -10.68
C LEU A 327 3.33 -4.48 -10.00
N VAL A 328 4.28 -5.07 -10.73
CA VAL A 328 5.09 -6.20 -10.26
C VAL A 328 6.54 -5.78 -10.06
N THR A 329 7.20 -5.15 -11.04
CA THR A 329 8.63 -4.80 -10.86
C THR A 329 8.83 -3.63 -9.91
N TRP A 330 8.25 -2.46 -10.20
CA TRP A 330 8.47 -1.27 -9.37
C TRP A 330 7.81 -1.41 -8.00
N ARG A 331 6.59 -1.95 -7.98
CA ARG A 331 5.88 -2.17 -6.71
C ARG A 331 6.66 -3.10 -5.79
N GLU A 332 7.03 -4.29 -6.27
CA GLU A 332 7.69 -5.28 -5.42
C GLU A 332 9.13 -4.90 -5.08
N LEU A 333 9.79 -4.04 -5.87
CA LEU A 333 11.05 -3.41 -5.48
C LEU A 333 10.90 -2.53 -4.22
N GLY A 334 9.76 -1.86 -4.08
CA GLY A 334 9.37 -1.16 -2.86
C GLY A 334 9.27 -2.09 -1.66
N PHE A 335 8.52 -3.19 -1.80
CA PHE A 335 8.38 -4.21 -0.75
C PHE A 335 9.70 -4.91 -0.42
N ASN A 336 10.56 -5.17 -1.40
CA ASN A 336 11.91 -5.70 -1.20
C ASN A 336 12.74 -4.76 -0.31
N MET A 337 12.74 -3.45 -0.56
CA MET A 337 13.47 -2.48 0.27
C MET A 337 13.01 -2.52 1.73
N CYS A 338 11.71 -2.31 1.95
CA CYS A 338 11.16 -2.18 3.30
C CYS A 338 11.19 -3.49 4.08
N SER A 339 11.15 -4.65 3.41
CA SER A 339 11.22 -5.96 4.09
C SER A 339 12.65 -6.37 4.47
N ARG A 340 13.68 -5.70 3.94
CA ARG A 340 15.10 -6.01 4.20
C ARG A 340 15.82 -4.95 5.03
N ARG A 341 15.30 -3.72 5.05
CA ARG A 341 15.92 -2.59 5.75
C ARG A 341 14.87 -1.89 6.60
N GLN A 342 15.24 -1.46 7.81
CA GLN A 342 14.35 -0.69 8.69
C GLN A 342 14.55 0.82 8.54
N ASP A 343 15.67 1.24 7.95
CA ASP A 343 16.07 2.63 7.72
C ASP A 343 15.65 3.15 6.32
N TYR A 344 14.67 2.52 5.68
CA TYR A 344 14.33 2.75 4.28
C TYR A 344 13.90 4.19 3.94
N ASP A 345 13.42 4.91 4.95
CA ASP A 345 12.92 6.29 4.90
C ASP A 345 13.94 7.33 5.40
N LEU A 346 15.14 6.90 5.82
CA LEU A 346 16.20 7.81 6.27
C LEU A 346 17.11 8.22 5.12
N TYR A 347 17.52 9.50 5.09
CA TYR A 347 18.45 10.04 4.08
C TYR A 347 19.74 9.22 3.96
N SER A 348 20.30 8.78 5.10
CA SER A 348 21.52 7.97 5.17
C SER A 348 21.42 6.61 4.46
N SER A 349 20.21 6.13 4.15
CA SER A 349 20.00 4.89 3.42
C SER A 349 20.18 5.03 1.90
N LEU A 350 20.30 6.26 1.38
CA LEU A 350 20.50 6.53 -0.06
C LEU A 350 21.82 5.92 -0.57
N PRO A 351 21.94 5.65 -1.89
CA PRO A 351 23.21 5.25 -2.47
C PRO A 351 24.33 6.27 -2.22
N ALA A 352 25.56 5.80 -1.99
CA ALA A 352 26.71 6.65 -1.67
C ALA A 352 26.95 7.76 -2.72
N TRP A 353 26.76 7.46 -4.01
CA TRP A 353 26.92 8.46 -5.07
C TRP A 353 25.91 9.61 -4.96
N ALA A 354 24.69 9.31 -4.50
CA ALA A 354 23.63 10.30 -4.35
C ALA A 354 23.88 11.17 -3.11
N GLN A 355 24.31 10.57 -2.01
CA GLN A 355 24.72 11.32 -0.81
C GLN A 355 25.90 12.25 -1.13
N GLN A 356 26.92 11.74 -1.83
CA GLN A 356 28.10 12.54 -2.18
C GLN A 356 27.73 13.72 -3.09
N THR A 357 27.00 13.48 -4.18
CA THR A 357 26.67 14.56 -5.10
C THR A 357 25.73 15.60 -4.48
N LEU A 358 24.87 15.22 -3.54
CA LEU A 358 24.02 16.17 -2.84
C LEU A 358 24.84 16.99 -1.82
N LYS A 359 25.78 16.35 -1.13
CA LYS A 359 26.71 17.00 -0.21
C LYS A 359 27.60 18.03 -0.92
N ASP A 360 28.15 17.66 -2.07
CA ASP A 360 29.02 18.55 -2.86
C ASP A 360 28.31 19.85 -3.29
N HIS A 361 26.97 19.82 -3.36
CA HIS A 361 26.12 20.93 -3.77
C HIS A 361 25.34 21.58 -2.61
N GLU A 362 25.65 21.23 -1.35
CA GLU A 362 25.00 21.83 -0.17
C GLU A 362 25.21 23.34 -0.07
N GLY A 363 26.31 23.87 -0.61
CA GLY A 363 26.64 25.30 -0.63
C GLY A 363 25.99 26.12 -1.75
N ASP A 364 25.29 25.48 -2.69
CA ASP A 364 24.76 26.17 -3.86
C ASP A 364 23.63 27.14 -3.50
N ARG A 365 23.56 28.30 -4.14
CA ARG A 365 22.46 29.23 -3.90
C ARG A 365 21.13 28.67 -4.44
N ARG A 366 20.13 28.52 -3.57
CA ARG A 366 18.75 28.22 -3.96
C ARG A 366 18.05 29.50 -4.40
N ARG A 367 17.36 29.47 -5.54
CA ARG A 367 16.62 30.64 -6.06
C ARG A 367 15.36 30.94 -5.25
N HIS A 368 14.70 29.88 -4.79
CA HIS A 368 13.50 29.92 -3.95
C HIS A 368 13.72 28.99 -2.76
N LEU A 369 13.16 29.38 -1.62
CA LEU A 369 13.08 28.56 -0.42
C LEU A 369 11.65 28.68 0.09
N TYR A 370 10.97 27.53 0.23
CA TYR A 370 9.61 27.46 0.76
C TYR A 370 9.63 26.65 2.05
N PRO A 371 9.05 27.16 3.15
CA PRO A 371 8.78 26.34 4.31
C PRO A 371 7.67 25.33 3.99
N LEU A 372 7.54 24.29 4.83
CA LEU A 372 6.55 23.22 4.67
C LEU A 372 5.13 23.78 4.45
N GLU A 373 4.73 24.81 5.18
CA GLU A 373 3.38 25.37 5.12
C GLU A 373 3.04 25.99 3.75
N GLN A 374 4.03 26.58 3.07
CA GLN A 374 3.82 27.13 1.73
C GLN A 374 3.72 26.02 0.68
N PHE A 375 4.53 24.96 0.81
CA PHE A 375 4.36 23.78 -0.02
C PHE A 375 2.99 23.13 0.23
N GLU A 376 2.61 22.94 1.49
CA GLU A 376 1.35 22.31 1.88
C GLU A 376 0.15 23.01 1.27
N LYS A 377 0.12 24.35 1.31
CA LYS A 377 -0.96 25.19 0.78
C LYS A 377 -0.90 25.43 -0.72
N ALA A 378 0.03 24.79 -1.43
CA ALA A 378 0.24 25.00 -2.87
C ALA A 378 0.56 26.46 -3.24
N GLN A 379 1.40 27.13 -2.44
CA GLN A 379 1.73 28.56 -2.55
C GLN A 379 3.16 28.78 -3.04
N THR A 380 3.54 28.11 -4.14
CA THR A 380 4.82 28.35 -4.81
C THR A 380 4.66 29.28 -6.02
N HIS A 381 5.76 29.71 -6.60
CA HIS A 381 5.75 30.49 -7.85
C HIS A 381 5.39 29.64 -9.09
N ASP A 382 5.38 28.31 -8.98
CA ASP A 382 5.23 27.39 -10.11
C ASP A 382 3.78 26.86 -10.21
N PRO A 383 3.02 27.25 -11.24
CA PRO A 383 1.62 26.86 -11.38
C PRO A 383 1.42 25.34 -11.57
N LEU A 384 2.34 24.64 -12.25
CA LEU A 384 2.22 23.19 -12.44
C LEU A 384 2.46 22.46 -11.12
N TRP A 385 3.45 22.91 -10.34
CA TRP A 385 3.71 22.35 -9.02
C TRP A 385 2.51 22.55 -8.09
N ASN A 386 1.96 23.77 -8.08
CA ASN A 386 0.78 24.11 -7.29
C ASN A 386 -0.44 23.27 -7.69
N ALA A 387 -0.65 22.99 -8.98
CA ALA A 387 -1.71 22.10 -9.45
C ALA A 387 -1.49 20.64 -8.99
N ALA A 388 -0.25 20.15 -9.02
CA ALA A 388 0.08 18.81 -8.53
C ALA A 388 -0.20 18.66 -7.02
N GLN A 389 0.18 19.66 -6.23
CA GLN A 389 -0.18 19.73 -4.82
C GLN A 389 -1.69 19.88 -4.63
N GLY A 390 -2.36 20.69 -5.45
CA GLY A 390 -3.81 20.86 -5.44
C GLY A 390 -4.55 19.53 -5.64
N GLN A 391 -4.09 18.66 -6.54
CA GLN A 391 -4.65 17.32 -6.71
C GLN A 391 -4.47 16.46 -5.45
N LEU A 392 -3.30 16.52 -4.80
CA LEU A 392 -3.05 15.80 -3.55
C LEU A 392 -4.03 16.24 -2.45
N LEU A 393 -4.25 17.55 -2.34
CA LEU A 393 -5.17 18.13 -1.36
C LEU A 393 -6.63 17.76 -1.66
N GLN A 394 -7.06 17.82 -2.93
CA GLN A 394 -8.46 17.64 -3.30
C GLN A 394 -8.88 16.18 -3.46
N GLU A 395 -7.98 15.32 -3.94
CA GLU A 395 -8.30 13.92 -4.28
C GLU A 395 -7.49 12.89 -3.49
N GLY A 396 -6.50 13.32 -2.70
CA GLY A 396 -5.63 12.40 -1.98
C GLY A 396 -4.71 11.58 -2.86
N ARG A 397 -4.37 12.07 -4.05
CA ARG A 397 -3.44 11.43 -4.98
C ARG A 397 -2.71 12.48 -5.82
N ILE A 398 -1.56 12.10 -6.37
CA ILE A 398 -0.86 12.88 -7.42
C ILE A 398 -0.70 11.98 -8.63
N HIS A 399 -0.92 12.51 -9.84
CA HIS A 399 -0.58 11.83 -11.08
C HIS A 399 0.90 11.43 -11.09
N ASN A 400 1.22 10.17 -11.39
CA ASN A 400 2.55 9.60 -11.16
C ASN A 400 3.70 10.40 -11.81
N TYR A 401 3.52 10.85 -13.06
CA TYR A 401 4.53 11.69 -13.73
C TYR A 401 4.79 12.99 -12.96
N LEU A 402 3.72 13.62 -12.47
CA LEU A 402 3.81 14.86 -11.71
C LEU A 402 4.32 14.64 -10.29
N ARG A 403 4.13 13.45 -9.68
CA ARG A 403 4.73 13.12 -8.38
C ARG A 403 6.26 13.21 -8.41
N MET A 404 6.87 12.79 -9.53
CA MET A 404 8.31 12.95 -9.75
C MET A 404 8.73 14.42 -9.85
N VAL A 405 8.00 15.22 -10.65
CA VAL A 405 8.28 16.66 -10.81
C VAL A 405 8.10 17.38 -9.47
N TRP A 406 6.99 17.10 -8.78
CA TRP A 406 6.63 17.63 -7.47
C TRP A 406 7.76 17.44 -6.47
N GLY A 407 8.29 16.23 -6.33
CA GLY A 407 9.38 15.98 -5.39
C GLY A 407 10.72 16.59 -5.83
N LYS A 408 11.02 16.58 -7.13
CA LYS A 408 12.25 17.21 -7.65
C LYS A 408 12.25 18.71 -7.39
N LYS A 409 11.09 19.36 -7.46
CA LYS A 409 10.94 20.79 -7.11
C LYS A 409 11.01 21.05 -5.61
N ILE A 410 10.49 20.15 -4.77
CA ILE A 410 10.72 20.25 -3.31
C ILE A 410 12.21 20.20 -3.00
N LEU A 411 12.98 19.29 -3.63
CA LEU A 411 14.44 19.26 -3.50
C LEU A 411 15.09 20.57 -3.94
N GLU A 412 14.64 21.15 -5.07
CA GLU A 412 15.18 22.40 -5.60
C GLU A 412 14.92 23.61 -4.69
N TRP A 413 13.80 23.62 -3.96
CA TRP A 413 13.32 24.78 -3.19
C TRP A 413 13.29 24.55 -1.67
N SER A 414 14.06 23.58 -1.18
CA SER A 414 14.31 23.37 0.26
C SER A 414 15.75 23.76 0.61
N SER A 415 16.01 24.06 1.89
CA SER A 415 17.34 24.46 2.34
C SER A 415 18.34 23.32 2.24
N SER A 416 17.89 22.07 2.40
CA SER A 416 18.71 20.87 2.34
C SER A 416 17.95 19.67 1.74
N PRO A 417 18.66 18.66 1.23
CA PRO A 417 18.06 17.39 0.81
C PRO A 417 17.31 16.66 1.94
N GLN A 418 17.74 16.82 3.19
CA GLN A 418 17.14 16.23 4.38
C GLN A 418 15.82 16.92 4.72
N GLU A 419 15.77 18.25 4.63
CA GLU A 419 14.51 18.99 4.75
C GLU A 419 13.55 18.65 3.61
N ALA A 420 14.06 18.57 2.37
CA ALA A 420 13.25 18.13 1.22
C ALA A 420 12.65 16.74 1.44
N LEU A 421 13.44 15.79 1.97
CA LEU A 421 12.98 14.46 2.32
C LEU A 421 11.85 14.52 3.36
N HIS A 422 12.04 15.30 4.42
CA HIS A 422 11.04 15.48 5.47
C HIS A 422 9.73 16.05 4.91
N ILE A 423 9.79 17.14 4.13
CA ILE A 423 8.63 17.76 3.50
C ILE A 423 7.91 16.77 2.57
N MET A 424 8.66 16.03 1.74
CA MET A 424 8.07 15.05 0.84
C MET A 424 7.34 13.94 1.60
N ILE A 425 7.95 13.40 2.67
CA ILE A 425 7.34 12.35 3.50
C ILE A 425 6.08 12.88 4.19
N GLU A 426 6.15 14.07 4.79
CA GLU A 426 5.05 14.67 5.53
C GLU A 426 3.84 14.89 4.62
N LEU A 427 4.01 15.62 3.51
CA LEU A 427 2.91 15.90 2.59
C LEU A 427 2.32 14.62 1.98
N ASN A 428 3.18 13.69 1.56
CA ASN A 428 2.75 12.45 0.97
C ASN A 428 1.93 11.59 1.95
N ASN A 429 2.37 11.49 3.20
CA ASN A 429 1.76 10.62 4.20
C ASN A 429 0.53 11.25 4.86
N LYS A 430 0.49 12.59 4.96
CA LYS A 430 -0.65 13.37 5.48
C LYS A 430 -1.83 13.36 4.52
N TYR A 431 -1.60 13.45 3.21
CA TYR A 431 -2.69 13.63 2.23
C TYR A 431 -2.90 12.45 1.29
N GLY A 432 -1.87 11.68 0.97
CA GLY A 432 -1.95 10.60 -0.02
C GLY A 432 -2.74 9.40 0.51
N LEU A 433 -3.82 9.02 -0.18
CA LEU A 433 -4.52 7.76 0.06
C LEU A 433 -3.62 6.55 -0.19
N ASP A 434 -2.55 6.71 -0.97
CA ASP A 434 -1.51 5.69 -1.22
C ASP A 434 -0.17 6.00 -0.53
N GLY A 435 -0.16 6.92 0.44
CA GLY A 435 1.02 7.25 1.26
C GLY A 435 1.29 6.24 2.38
N ARG A 436 2.39 6.40 3.13
CA ARG A 436 2.88 5.46 4.17
C ARG A 436 3.10 4.02 3.66
N ASP A 437 3.33 3.91 2.38
CA ASP A 437 3.45 2.66 1.66
C ASP A 437 4.90 2.44 1.22
N PRO A 438 5.42 1.19 1.16
CA PRO A 438 6.74 0.90 0.60
C PRO A 438 6.99 1.59 -0.75
N ASN A 439 5.96 1.68 -1.60
CA ASN A 439 6.05 2.32 -2.90
C ASN A 439 6.20 3.83 -2.80
N SER A 440 5.47 4.46 -1.88
CA SER A 440 5.59 5.91 -1.66
C SER A 440 6.95 6.30 -1.08
N TYR A 441 7.49 5.54 -0.12
CA TYR A 441 8.84 5.78 0.41
C TYR A 441 9.89 5.60 -0.66
N THR A 442 9.86 4.50 -1.43
CA THR A 442 10.84 4.30 -2.50
C THR A 442 10.71 5.30 -3.65
N GLY A 443 9.50 5.77 -3.96
CA GLY A 443 9.28 6.88 -4.91
C GLY A 443 9.90 8.20 -4.44
N ILE A 444 9.72 8.55 -3.15
CA ILE A 444 10.37 9.71 -2.53
C ILE A 444 11.88 9.55 -2.52
N MET A 445 12.40 8.37 -2.18
CA MET A 445 13.85 8.13 -2.18
C MET A 445 14.43 8.10 -3.60
N TRP A 446 13.64 7.71 -4.60
CA TRP A 446 14.01 7.85 -6.01
C TRP A 446 14.16 9.31 -6.41
N ILE A 447 13.38 10.21 -5.80
CA ILE A 447 13.54 11.64 -6.01
C ILE A 447 14.97 12.10 -5.66
N LEU A 448 15.57 11.48 -4.64
CA LEU A 448 16.93 11.74 -4.16
C LEU A 448 17.99 10.78 -4.72
N GLY A 449 17.66 9.96 -5.74
CA GLY A 449 18.64 9.14 -6.47
C GLY A 449 18.61 7.63 -6.19
N ARG A 450 17.73 7.13 -5.31
CA ARG A 450 17.55 5.67 -5.15
C ARG A 450 17.05 5.04 -6.45
N TYR A 451 17.62 3.91 -6.85
CA TYR A 451 17.27 3.14 -8.07
C TYR A 451 17.44 3.87 -9.40
N ASP A 452 17.99 5.08 -9.39
CA ASP A 452 18.42 5.79 -10.59
C ASP A 452 19.95 5.73 -10.72
N ARG A 453 20.44 6.26 -11.83
CA ARG A 453 21.87 6.45 -12.08
C ARG A 453 22.25 7.93 -11.98
N PRO A 454 23.54 8.26 -11.87
CA PRO A 454 24.01 9.63 -12.07
C PRO A 454 23.64 10.17 -13.46
N TRP A 455 23.20 11.43 -13.50
CA TRP A 455 22.85 12.17 -14.71
C TRP A 455 23.87 13.28 -15.00
N GLY A 456 24.13 13.51 -16.28
CA GLY A 456 24.93 14.62 -16.78
C GLY A 456 24.08 15.54 -17.70
N PRO A 457 24.42 16.83 -17.83
CA PRO A 457 25.45 17.53 -17.07
C PRO A 457 25.06 17.72 -15.59
N GLU A 458 26.06 17.86 -14.72
CA GLU A 458 25.85 18.25 -13.33
C GLU A 458 25.20 19.64 -13.25
N ARG A 459 24.32 19.83 -12.28
CA ARG A 459 23.55 21.08 -12.12
C ARG A 459 23.64 21.60 -10.70
N PRO A 460 23.62 22.93 -10.50
CA PRO A 460 23.50 23.49 -9.16
C PRO A 460 22.30 22.90 -8.41
N VAL A 461 22.43 22.74 -7.10
CA VAL A 461 21.50 22.11 -6.16
C VAL A 461 21.33 20.59 -6.36
N PHE A 462 21.18 20.12 -7.60
CA PHE A 462 20.91 18.72 -7.90
C PHE A 462 22.17 17.85 -8.00
N GLY A 463 23.32 18.45 -8.33
CA GLY A 463 24.49 17.70 -8.78
C GLY A 463 24.15 16.72 -9.90
N LYS A 464 24.35 15.42 -9.63
CA LYS A 464 24.07 14.30 -10.55
C LYS A 464 22.68 13.69 -10.39
N ILE A 465 21.83 14.21 -9.52
CA ILE A 465 20.43 13.77 -9.44
C ILE A 465 19.71 14.12 -10.74
N ARG A 466 18.82 13.23 -11.22
CA ARG A 466 18.03 13.49 -12.43
C ARG A 466 17.30 14.81 -12.31
N TYR A 467 17.53 15.73 -13.24
CA TYR A 467 16.78 16.98 -13.26
C TYR A 467 15.41 16.83 -13.94
N MET A 468 14.38 17.44 -13.36
CA MET A 468 13.05 17.61 -13.96
C MET A 468 12.56 19.03 -13.68
N SER A 469 11.95 19.68 -14.67
CA SER A 469 11.40 21.03 -14.52
C SER A 469 9.99 21.12 -15.09
N SER A 470 9.20 22.05 -14.58
CA SER A 470 7.82 22.24 -15.01
C SER A 470 7.75 22.70 -16.47
N GLU A 471 8.67 23.55 -16.92
CA GLU A 471 8.72 24.02 -18.30
C GLU A 471 8.99 22.87 -19.28
N ASN A 472 9.94 21.98 -18.93
CA ASN A 472 10.23 20.80 -19.75
C ASN A 472 9.09 19.78 -19.72
N THR A 473 8.39 19.66 -18.59
CA THR A 473 7.21 18.80 -18.45
C THR A 473 6.09 19.28 -19.38
N LEU A 474 5.74 20.57 -19.36
CA LEU A 474 4.68 21.14 -20.19
C LEU A 474 4.94 21.06 -21.70
N ARG A 475 6.21 20.93 -22.11
CA ARG A 475 6.56 20.65 -23.52
C ARG A 475 6.38 19.19 -23.93
N LYS A 476 6.33 18.25 -22.97
CA LYS A 476 6.34 16.80 -23.21
C LYS A 476 4.99 16.13 -22.94
N VAL A 477 4.25 16.61 -21.95
CA VAL A 477 3.00 15.99 -21.49
C VAL A 477 1.84 16.98 -21.58
N ARG A 478 0.64 16.45 -21.79
CA ARG A 478 -0.61 17.22 -21.82
C ARG A 478 -1.08 17.42 -20.38
N ALA A 479 -1.05 18.65 -19.88
CA ALA A 479 -1.37 18.99 -18.49
C ALA A 479 -2.14 20.31 -18.34
N MET A 480 -2.67 20.89 -19.43
CA MET A 480 -3.29 22.22 -19.36
C MET A 480 -4.67 22.14 -18.68
N GLU A 481 -5.47 21.13 -19.01
CA GLU A 481 -6.76 20.88 -18.37
C GLU A 481 -6.56 20.48 -16.90
N TYR A 482 -5.53 19.67 -16.63
CA TYR A 482 -5.11 19.31 -15.30
C TYR A 482 -4.78 20.54 -14.45
N MET A 483 -3.99 21.46 -14.97
CA MET A 483 -3.61 22.69 -14.26
C MET A 483 -4.81 23.57 -13.95
N GLU A 484 -5.73 23.72 -14.91
CA GLU A 484 -6.95 24.51 -14.69
C GLU A 484 -7.88 23.84 -13.67
N LYS A 485 -8.01 22.51 -13.69
CA LYS A 485 -8.83 21.75 -12.74
C LYS A 485 -8.31 21.85 -11.31
N TYR A 486 -7.00 21.73 -11.11
CA TYR A 486 -6.41 21.63 -9.77
C TYR A 486 -5.67 22.89 -9.31
N LYS A 487 -5.83 24.02 -10.00
CA LYS A 487 -5.28 25.29 -9.51
C LYS A 487 -5.76 25.55 -8.08
N PRO A 488 -4.87 26.01 -7.18
CA PRO A 488 -5.28 26.42 -5.84
C PRO A 488 -6.37 27.48 -5.92
N ARG A 489 -7.37 27.37 -5.03
CA ARG A 489 -8.48 28.33 -4.93
C ARG A 489 -8.11 29.53 -4.08
#